data_AF-A0A929PLD6-F1
#
_entry.id   AF-A0A929PLD6-F1
#
_cell.length_a   1.000
_cell.length_b   1.000
_cell.length_c   1.000
_cell.angle_alpha   90.00
_cell.angle_beta   90.00
_cell.angle_gamma   90.00
#
_symmetry.space_group_name_H-M   'P 1'
#
loop_
_entity.id
_entity.type
_entity.pdbx_description
1 polymer ?
#
loop_
_entity_poly.entity_id
_entity_poly.type
_entity_poly.pdbx_seq_one_letter_code
_entity_poly.pdbx_strand_id
1 'polypeptide(L)'
;MNHTFHIPVLGLGYSIDTPLKIAKYGISSVVSIVDDELTERMRKFHAQANQEDYQPIDKKMPDSRALRITAYLNLLNKLVNQQFSTLKKGLFEAGTDLWRYFELLPENSVLKAQFTAMLQTEDTNEKSELANSLKASIKPGAIDVNIMSKVDKANYNAENEYLGDDHTDALAAMRGFVNSEINAAVVISAGLNPRLYSYMEKCEAFYPAANIPVTKSIILKVSDFRSATIQAKMLAKKGLWVSEFRIESGLNCGGHAFATEGFLLGPILEEFKQKRADLYLELYEIYSKALDAKAIPVLTRLEQRITAQGGIGTAEEHAFLLNYYDLDAAGWGSPFLLVPEATNVDEQTLNRLADAKTTDYYLSNASPLGVLFNNFKGSSIEKQRLERIEKGRPGSPCTKKFLCTNTEFTALPICTASREYQNLKIKDLQQQAISHELYQEQLNAITEKVCLCEGLCASAYIKNDLLKPRENRAVSICPGPNLAYFSRKYSLKDMVNHIYGRIDLLANVNRPNLFINELNLYVDYLKKDLAAQLNEISAKKSKYFSKFKDELLHGINYYKALVPELKWQNSIAVTEMQNQLLQAEQRLNALKLSLS
;
A
#
# COMPACT_ATOMS: atom_id res chain seq x y z
N MET A 1 3.87 -9.77 17.84
CA MET A 1 2.64 -9.56 17.02
C MET A 1 1.76 -10.80 17.15
N ASN A 2 0.44 -10.62 17.16
CA ASN A 2 -0.51 -11.74 17.27
C ASN A 2 -0.80 -12.39 15.91
N HIS A 3 -0.71 -11.62 14.82
CA HIS A 3 -0.74 -12.11 13.44
C HIS A 3 0.58 -11.82 12.75
N THR A 4 0.99 -12.71 11.84
CA THR A 4 2.20 -12.53 11.02
C THR A 4 1.90 -11.83 9.69
N PHE A 5 0.67 -11.35 9.50
CA PHE A 5 0.28 -10.52 8.36
C PHE A 5 -0.40 -9.21 8.78
N HIS A 6 -0.44 -8.26 7.85
CA HIS A 6 -1.22 -7.03 7.97
C HIS A 6 -1.90 -6.68 6.64
N ILE A 7 -2.94 -5.85 6.69
CA ILE A 7 -3.60 -5.31 5.49
C ILE A 7 -2.95 -3.94 5.16
N PRO A 8 -2.17 -3.81 4.08
CA PRO A 8 -1.59 -2.53 3.70
C PRO A 8 -2.67 -1.56 3.19
N VAL A 9 -2.26 -0.32 2.89
CA VAL A 9 -3.18 0.67 2.32
C VAL A 9 -3.73 0.17 0.97
N LEU A 10 -5.06 0.14 0.83
CA LEU A 10 -5.75 -0.26 -0.39
C LEU A 10 -6.37 0.98 -1.02
N GLY A 11 -5.55 1.81 -1.67
CA GLY A 11 -6.01 3.07 -2.27
C GLY A 11 -6.53 4.09 -1.25
N LEU A 12 -7.38 5.02 -1.71
CA LEU A 12 -7.94 6.08 -0.85
C LEU A 12 -9.16 5.57 -0.07
N GLY A 13 -10.17 5.03 -0.76
CA GLY A 13 -11.45 4.66 -0.16
C GLY A 13 -11.57 3.22 0.32
N TYR A 14 -10.80 2.26 -0.23
CA TYR A 14 -11.09 0.85 0.02
C TYR A 14 -10.75 0.41 1.44
N SER A 15 -9.70 0.98 2.05
CA SER A 15 -9.31 0.70 3.44
C SER A 15 -9.63 1.81 4.45
N ILE A 16 -10.43 2.82 4.06
CA ILE A 16 -10.66 4.02 4.88
C ILE A 16 -11.19 3.72 6.30
N ASP A 17 -11.98 2.66 6.46
CA ASP A 17 -12.56 2.20 7.72
C ASP A 17 -12.28 0.72 8.04
N THR A 18 -11.31 0.11 7.33
CA THR A 18 -10.86 -1.27 7.61
C THR A 18 -10.52 -1.50 9.09
N PRO A 19 -9.88 -0.56 9.82
CA PRO A 19 -9.67 -0.74 11.25
C PRO A 19 -10.94 -1.00 12.06
N LEU A 20 -12.06 -0.32 11.77
CA LEU A 20 -13.35 -0.55 12.46
C LEU A 20 -13.93 -1.94 12.19
N LYS A 21 -13.50 -2.59 11.12
CA LYS A 21 -14.01 -3.90 10.70
C LYS A 21 -13.20 -5.05 11.30
N ILE A 22 -11.89 -4.86 11.48
CA ILE A 22 -10.97 -5.97 11.79
C ILE A 22 -10.02 -5.75 12.96
N ALA A 23 -9.80 -4.51 13.43
CA ALA A 23 -8.81 -4.26 14.49
C ALA A 23 -9.18 -4.96 15.80
N LYS A 24 -10.49 -5.11 16.10
CA LYS A 24 -10.94 -5.86 17.28
C LYS A 24 -10.42 -7.31 17.32
N TYR A 25 -10.09 -7.92 16.17
CA TYR A 25 -9.52 -9.26 16.06
C TYR A 25 -7.99 -9.30 16.10
N GLY A 26 -7.31 -8.18 16.39
CA GLY A 26 -5.84 -8.11 16.45
C GLY A 26 -5.16 -7.89 15.10
N ILE A 27 -5.92 -7.80 14.00
CA ILE A 27 -5.36 -7.63 12.65
C ILE A 27 -5.08 -6.14 12.40
N SER A 28 -3.82 -5.83 12.07
CA SER A 28 -3.38 -4.45 11.80
C SER A 28 -3.71 -4.05 10.37
N SER A 29 -4.09 -2.78 10.16
CA SER A 29 -4.41 -2.24 8.84
C SER A 29 -4.04 -0.77 8.68
N VAL A 30 -3.97 -0.32 7.43
CA VAL A 30 -3.55 1.04 7.09
C VAL A 30 -4.68 1.86 6.44
N VAL A 31 -4.91 3.06 6.95
CA VAL A 31 -5.87 4.04 6.43
C VAL A 31 -5.14 5.12 5.63
N SER A 32 -5.61 5.47 4.43
CA SER A 32 -5.08 6.63 3.71
C SER A 32 -5.66 7.93 4.28
N ILE A 33 -4.81 8.90 4.60
CA ILE A 33 -5.21 10.23 5.08
C ILE A 33 -4.91 11.34 4.06
N VAL A 34 -4.82 10.98 2.78
CA VAL A 34 -4.54 11.91 1.67
C VAL A 34 -5.78 12.75 1.30
N ASP A 35 -6.97 12.15 1.29
CA ASP A 35 -8.24 12.82 0.96
C ASP A 35 -9.00 13.20 2.23
N ASP A 36 -8.86 14.45 2.67
CA ASP A 36 -9.54 14.95 3.87
C ASP A 36 -11.07 15.01 3.72
N GLU A 37 -11.57 15.17 2.49
CA GLU A 37 -13.01 15.20 2.25
C GLU A 37 -13.62 13.80 2.39
N LEU A 38 -12.90 12.76 1.96
CA LEU A 38 -13.27 11.38 2.25
C LEU A 38 -13.28 11.14 3.77
N THR A 39 -12.23 11.56 4.49
CA THR A 39 -12.18 11.38 5.96
C THR A 39 -13.36 12.05 6.66
N GLU A 40 -13.73 13.28 6.27
CA GLU A 40 -14.84 14.01 6.87
C GLU A 40 -16.20 13.36 6.59
N ARG A 41 -16.41 12.84 5.38
CA ARG A 41 -17.64 12.14 5.02
C ARG A 41 -17.77 10.80 5.74
N MET A 42 -16.68 10.05 5.84
CA MET A 42 -16.67 8.80 6.60
C MET A 42 -16.80 9.05 8.10
N ARG A 43 -16.23 10.16 8.62
CA ARG A 43 -16.44 10.60 10.00
C ARG A 43 -17.91 10.87 10.28
N LYS A 44 -18.59 11.61 9.40
CA LYS A 44 -20.04 11.82 9.51
C LYS A 44 -20.81 10.51 9.53
N PHE A 45 -20.55 9.64 8.55
CA PHE A 45 -21.23 8.35 8.42
C PHE A 45 -21.08 7.50 9.68
N HIS A 46 -19.85 7.30 10.14
CA HIS A 46 -19.57 6.47 11.31
C HIS A 46 -20.04 7.12 12.61
N ALA A 47 -19.98 8.44 12.74
CA ALA A 47 -20.51 9.13 13.91
C ALA A 47 -22.03 8.94 14.02
N GLN A 48 -22.76 9.13 12.91
CA GLN A 48 -24.20 8.90 12.87
C GLN A 48 -24.58 7.43 13.14
N ALA A 49 -23.85 6.48 12.53
CA ALA A 49 -24.10 5.05 12.73
C ALA A 49 -23.85 4.58 14.16
N ASN A 50 -22.99 5.27 14.92
CA ASN A 50 -22.64 4.93 16.30
C ASN A 50 -23.19 5.91 17.34
N GLN A 51 -24.11 6.81 16.95
CA GLN A 51 -24.71 7.82 17.84
C GLN A 51 -23.68 8.72 18.55
N GLU A 52 -22.58 9.02 17.85
CA GLU A 52 -21.54 9.93 18.31
C GLU A 52 -21.83 11.37 17.88
N ASP A 53 -21.40 12.33 18.69
CA ASP A 53 -21.54 13.75 18.37
C ASP A 53 -20.77 14.10 17.09
N TYR A 54 -21.46 14.78 16.17
CA TYR A 54 -20.87 15.22 14.91
C TYR A 54 -21.12 16.71 14.68
N GLN A 55 -20.03 17.47 14.68
CA GLN A 55 -20.00 18.84 14.18
C GLN A 55 -19.19 18.87 12.88
N PRO A 56 -19.73 19.40 11.77
CA PRO A 56 -19.01 19.45 10.50
C PRO A 56 -17.83 20.42 10.56
N ILE A 57 -16.70 19.99 10.00
CA ILE A 57 -15.53 20.85 9.81
C ILE A 57 -15.57 21.38 8.38
N ASP A 58 -15.96 22.63 8.19
CA ASP A 58 -16.03 23.28 6.87
C ASP A 58 -14.66 23.35 6.18
N LYS A 59 -14.65 23.21 4.85
CA LYS A 59 -13.42 23.18 4.03
C LYS A 59 -12.70 24.54 4.00
N LYS A 60 -13.41 25.63 4.28
CA LYS A 60 -12.87 26.99 4.27
C LYS A 60 -12.30 27.40 5.62
N MET A 61 -12.51 26.59 6.68
CA MET A 61 -11.92 26.90 7.96
C MET A 61 -10.39 26.84 7.88
N PRO A 62 -9.68 27.71 8.61
CA PRO A 62 -8.24 27.59 8.78
C PRO A 62 -7.86 26.17 9.22
N ASP A 63 -6.88 25.60 8.53
CA ASP A 63 -6.36 24.25 8.81
C ASP A 63 -7.39 23.10 8.76
N SER A 64 -8.48 23.27 7.99
CA SER A 64 -9.57 22.30 7.93
C SER A 64 -9.13 20.87 7.61
N ARG A 65 -8.09 20.69 6.77
CA ARG A 65 -7.56 19.36 6.43
C ARG A 65 -7.01 18.65 7.67
N ALA A 66 -6.12 19.30 8.43
CA ALA A 66 -5.53 18.69 9.61
C ALA A 66 -6.61 18.41 10.66
N LEU A 67 -7.56 19.34 10.84
CA LEU A 67 -8.68 19.18 11.78
C LEU A 67 -9.59 17.99 11.40
N ARG A 68 -9.95 17.83 10.13
CA ARG A 68 -10.77 16.70 9.64
C ARG A 68 -10.08 15.37 9.85
N ILE A 69 -8.79 15.28 9.52
CA ILE A 69 -7.99 14.08 9.70
C ILE A 69 -7.88 13.76 11.20
N THR A 70 -7.58 14.74 12.05
CA THR A 70 -7.51 14.58 13.51
C THR A 70 -8.83 14.01 14.06
N ALA A 71 -9.95 14.67 13.74
CA ALA A 71 -11.27 14.27 14.23
C ALA A 71 -11.67 12.88 13.74
N TYR A 72 -11.31 12.50 12.50
CA TYR A 72 -11.59 11.18 11.97
C TYR A 72 -10.77 10.09 12.68
N LEU A 73 -9.47 10.31 12.85
CA LEU A 73 -8.60 9.34 13.54
C LEU A 73 -9.00 9.17 15.01
N ASN A 74 -9.42 10.24 15.70
CA ASN A 74 -9.93 10.15 17.07
C ASN A 74 -11.23 9.35 17.14
N LEU A 75 -12.15 9.53 16.17
CA LEU A 75 -13.36 8.71 16.07
C LEU A 75 -12.99 7.23 15.86
N LEU A 76 -12.05 6.93 14.96
CA LEU A 76 -11.58 5.55 14.76
C LEU A 76 -11.02 4.95 16.05
N ASN A 77 -10.16 5.70 16.76
CA ASN A 77 -9.59 5.28 18.04
C ASN A 77 -10.69 4.91 19.04
N LYS A 78 -11.65 5.82 19.21
CA LYS A 78 -12.75 5.67 20.16
C LYS A 78 -13.57 4.42 19.86
N LEU A 79 -14.02 4.27 18.60
CA LEU A 79 -14.87 3.15 18.19
C LEU A 79 -14.15 1.80 18.26
N VAL A 80 -12.87 1.72 17.84
CA VAL A 80 -12.08 0.49 17.97
C VAL A 80 -11.90 0.11 19.44
N ASN A 81 -11.60 1.07 20.32
CA ASN A 81 -11.45 0.81 21.76
C ASN A 81 -12.76 0.36 22.41
N GLN A 82 -13.90 0.92 22.01
CA GLN A 82 -15.23 0.47 22.45
C GLN A 82 -15.51 -0.96 21.97
N GLN A 83 -15.34 -1.26 20.68
CA GLN A 83 -15.52 -2.60 20.11
C GLN A 83 -14.64 -3.63 20.82
N PHE A 84 -13.37 -3.30 21.05
CA PHE A 84 -12.43 -4.18 21.71
C PHE A 84 -12.76 -4.40 23.20
N SER A 85 -13.21 -3.35 23.89
CA SER A 85 -13.68 -3.45 25.28
C SER A 85 -14.91 -4.36 25.40
N THR A 86 -15.84 -4.27 24.44
CA THR A 86 -17.00 -5.18 24.35
C THR A 86 -16.56 -6.61 24.08
N LEU A 87 -15.64 -6.83 23.13
CA LEU A 87 -15.08 -8.15 22.82
C LEU A 87 -14.46 -8.80 24.06
N LYS A 88 -13.68 -8.05 24.86
CA LYS A 88 -13.07 -8.56 26.11
C LYS A 88 -14.09 -9.00 27.17
N LYS A 89 -15.28 -8.39 27.19
CA LYS A 89 -16.38 -8.77 28.10
C LYS A 89 -17.14 -10.01 27.62
N GLY A 90 -16.94 -10.44 26.37
CA GLY A 90 -17.60 -11.59 25.78
C GLY A 90 -17.31 -12.91 26.50
N LEU A 91 -18.17 -13.90 26.25
CA LEU A 91 -18.00 -15.28 26.69
C LEU A 91 -17.10 -16.04 25.72
N PHE A 92 -16.39 -17.06 26.21
CA PHE A 92 -15.61 -17.99 25.38
C PHE A 92 -16.54 -19.04 24.73
N GLU A 93 -17.45 -18.59 23.88
CA GLU A 93 -18.45 -19.42 23.20
C GLU A 93 -18.29 -19.32 21.68
N ALA A 94 -18.42 -20.46 20.98
CA ALA A 94 -18.30 -20.51 19.53
C ALA A 94 -19.31 -19.56 18.86
N GLY A 95 -18.84 -18.81 17.86
CA GLY A 95 -19.65 -17.79 17.16
C GLY A 95 -19.60 -16.39 17.79
N THR A 96 -19.03 -16.22 18.99
CA THR A 96 -18.79 -14.89 19.56
C THR A 96 -17.56 -14.21 18.95
N ASP A 97 -17.51 -12.88 19.06
CA ASP A 97 -16.34 -12.08 18.65
C ASP A 97 -15.05 -12.47 19.40
N LEU A 98 -15.16 -12.80 20.69
CA LEU A 98 -14.02 -13.22 21.50
C LEU A 98 -13.48 -14.57 21.01
N TRP A 99 -14.36 -15.54 20.74
CA TRP A 99 -13.96 -16.81 20.12
C TRP A 99 -13.30 -16.59 18.76
N ARG A 100 -13.91 -15.74 17.92
CA ARG A 100 -13.39 -15.40 16.60
C ARG A 100 -11.99 -14.78 16.66
N TYR A 101 -11.68 -13.99 17.68
CA TYR A 101 -10.32 -13.48 17.92
C TYR A 101 -9.29 -14.62 17.92
N PHE A 102 -9.50 -15.62 18.77
CA PHE A 102 -8.55 -16.74 18.91
C PHE A 102 -8.60 -17.71 17.73
N GLU A 103 -9.77 -17.89 17.11
CA GLU A 103 -9.92 -18.70 15.90
C GLU A 103 -9.02 -18.19 14.75
N LEU A 104 -8.96 -16.86 14.57
CA LEU A 104 -8.21 -16.23 13.50
C LEU A 104 -6.69 -16.22 13.75
N LEU A 105 -6.21 -16.37 14.99
CA LEU A 105 -4.77 -16.41 15.29
C LEU A 105 -4.08 -17.59 14.58
N PRO A 106 -2.80 -17.47 14.17
CA PRO A 106 -2.05 -18.59 13.60
C PRO A 106 -1.84 -19.73 14.62
N GLU A 107 -1.60 -20.95 14.14
CA GLU A 107 -1.43 -22.12 15.02
C GLU A 107 -0.21 -22.03 15.93
N ASN A 108 0.87 -21.37 15.49
CA ASN A 108 2.06 -21.14 16.30
C ASN A 108 1.91 -19.98 17.31
N SER A 109 0.73 -19.37 17.42
CA SER A 109 0.47 -18.30 18.38
C SER A 109 0.42 -18.86 19.80
N VAL A 110 1.21 -18.27 20.70
CA VAL A 110 1.18 -18.57 22.13
C VAL A 110 -0.23 -18.39 22.71
N LEU A 111 -0.95 -17.35 22.29
CA LEU A 111 -2.31 -17.08 22.74
C LEU A 111 -3.31 -18.13 22.25
N LYS A 112 -3.11 -18.66 21.03
CA LYS A 112 -3.97 -19.72 20.50
C LYS A 112 -3.74 -21.04 21.24
N ALA A 113 -2.48 -21.39 21.51
CA ALA A 113 -2.14 -22.56 22.32
C ALA A 113 -2.73 -22.47 23.73
N GLN A 114 -2.61 -21.32 24.40
CA GLN A 114 -3.21 -21.07 25.72
C GLN A 114 -4.75 -21.14 25.69
N PHE A 115 -5.37 -20.63 24.62
CA PHE A 115 -6.81 -20.75 24.42
C PHE A 115 -7.25 -22.21 24.28
N THR A 116 -6.56 -23.02 23.47
CA THR A 116 -6.85 -24.45 23.34
C THR A 116 -6.65 -25.18 24.67
N ALA A 117 -5.60 -24.86 25.43
CA ALA A 117 -5.38 -25.42 26.77
C ALA A 117 -6.53 -25.09 27.73
N MET A 118 -6.97 -23.82 27.79
CA MET A 118 -8.12 -23.40 28.60
C MET A 118 -9.40 -24.17 28.24
N LEU A 119 -9.63 -24.48 26.95
CA LEU A 119 -10.79 -25.27 26.53
C LEU A 119 -10.75 -26.71 27.06
N GLN A 120 -9.55 -27.28 27.19
CA GLN A 120 -9.30 -28.65 27.68
C GLN A 120 -9.26 -28.74 29.22
N THR A 121 -9.11 -27.62 29.93
CA THR A 121 -9.14 -27.59 31.40
C THR A 121 -10.52 -27.94 31.96
N GLU A 122 -10.56 -28.95 32.84
CA GLU A 122 -11.75 -29.40 33.57
C GLU A 122 -11.95 -28.65 34.90
N ASP A 123 -10.86 -28.29 35.59
CA ASP A 123 -10.93 -27.51 36.82
C ASP A 123 -11.49 -26.10 36.56
N THR A 124 -12.55 -25.75 37.26
CA THR A 124 -13.30 -24.52 37.02
C THR A 124 -12.55 -23.26 37.46
N ASN A 125 -11.71 -23.35 38.50
CA ASN A 125 -10.92 -22.22 38.98
C ASN A 125 -9.77 -21.93 38.03
N GLU A 126 -9.00 -22.95 37.66
CA GLU A 126 -7.90 -22.86 36.70
C GLU A 126 -8.40 -22.34 35.35
N LYS A 127 -9.54 -22.86 34.86
CA LYS A 127 -10.17 -22.38 33.62
C LYS A 127 -10.53 -20.90 33.68
N SER A 128 -11.02 -20.43 34.82
CA SER A 128 -11.36 -19.02 35.05
C SER A 128 -10.11 -18.12 35.07
N GLU A 129 -9.02 -18.57 35.71
CA GLU A 129 -7.74 -17.87 35.73
C GLU A 129 -7.13 -17.76 34.32
N LEU A 130 -7.13 -18.86 33.56
CA LEU A 130 -6.68 -18.89 32.16
C LEU A 130 -7.52 -17.96 31.28
N ALA A 131 -8.84 -17.98 31.43
CA ALA A 131 -9.76 -17.10 30.72
C ALA A 131 -9.45 -15.61 30.99
N ASN A 132 -9.20 -15.25 32.25
CA ASN A 132 -8.84 -13.88 32.63
C ASN A 132 -7.47 -13.47 32.08
N SER A 133 -6.49 -14.37 32.13
CA SER A 133 -5.14 -14.17 31.58
C SER A 133 -5.17 -13.94 30.05
N LEU A 134 -5.95 -14.74 29.33
CA LEU A 134 -6.17 -14.60 27.89
C LEU A 134 -6.78 -13.24 27.56
N LYS A 135 -7.85 -12.84 28.26
CA LYS A 135 -8.50 -11.53 28.09
C LYS A 135 -7.55 -10.37 28.41
N ALA A 136 -6.63 -10.53 29.36
CA ALA A 136 -5.62 -9.53 29.67
C ALA A 136 -4.54 -9.42 28.58
N SER A 137 -4.24 -10.52 27.89
CA SER A 137 -3.11 -10.62 26.95
C SER A 137 -3.46 -10.22 25.51
N ILE A 138 -4.73 -10.26 25.11
CA ILE A 138 -5.16 -9.84 23.78
C ILE A 138 -5.01 -8.33 23.57
N LYS A 139 -4.71 -7.93 22.33
CA LYS A 139 -4.59 -6.53 21.90
C LYS A 139 -5.35 -6.30 20.59
N PRO A 140 -5.89 -5.09 20.35
CA PRO A 140 -6.43 -4.74 19.05
C PRO A 140 -5.28 -4.60 18.02
N GLY A 141 -5.62 -4.71 16.75
CA GLY A 141 -4.72 -4.41 15.64
C GLY A 141 -4.45 -2.92 15.52
N ALA A 142 -3.30 -2.55 14.93
CA ALA A 142 -2.93 -1.16 14.74
C ALA A 142 -3.81 -0.45 13.71
N ILE A 143 -4.03 0.85 13.95
CA ILE A 143 -4.74 1.81 13.07
C ILE A 143 -3.67 2.68 12.38
N ASP A 144 -2.78 2.05 11.63
CA ASP A 144 -1.70 2.79 10.95
C ASP A 144 -2.28 3.70 9.87
N VAL A 145 -1.55 4.76 9.53
CA VAL A 145 -1.97 5.70 8.49
C VAL A 145 -0.97 5.74 7.34
N ASN A 146 -1.42 6.11 6.14
CA ASN A 146 -0.55 6.34 5.00
C ASN A 146 -0.62 7.79 4.52
N ILE A 147 0.56 8.36 4.27
CA ILE A 147 0.76 9.61 3.53
C ILE A 147 1.62 9.31 2.30
N MET A 148 1.22 9.87 1.16
CA MET A 148 2.04 9.86 -0.05
C MET A 148 2.89 11.12 -0.10
N SER A 149 4.20 10.99 0.13
CA SER A 149 5.12 12.11 0.33
C SER A 149 5.20 13.07 -0.87
N LYS A 150 5.02 12.57 -2.09
CA LYS A 150 5.02 13.36 -3.34
C LYS A 150 3.67 13.99 -3.68
N VAL A 151 2.58 13.56 -3.04
CA VAL A 151 1.26 14.17 -3.21
C VAL A 151 1.15 15.32 -2.21
N ASP A 152 2.00 16.34 -2.43
CA ASP A 152 2.24 17.45 -1.52
C ASP A 152 1.92 18.78 -2.20
N LYS A 153 0.65 18.93 -2.57
CA LYS A 153 0.17 20.06 -3.36
C LYS A 153 0.24 21.36 -2.53
N ALA A 154 0.77 22.42 -3.14
CA ALA A 154 0.70 23.78 -2.62
C ALA A 154 -0.77 24.25 -2.53
N ASN A 155 -1.11 24.95 -1.45
CA ASN A 155 -2.44 25.53 -1.24
C ASN A 155 -2.38 27.05 -1.30
N TYR A 156 -3.44 27.65 -1.83
CA TYR A 156 -3.55 29.08 -2.07
C TYR A 156 -4.87 29.60 -1.48
N ASN A 157 -4.90 30.87 -1.04
CA ASN A 157 -6.12 31.52 -0.58
C ASN A 157 -7.03 31.96 -1.75
N ALA A 158 -8.12 32.69 -1.44
CA ALA A 158 -9.07 33.15 -2.45
C ALA A 158 -8.45 34.16 -3.44
N GLU A 159 -7.40 34.85 -3.00
CA GLU A 159 -6.61 35.83 -3.74
C GLU A 159 -5.46 35.17 -4.55
N ASN A 160 -5.37 33.84 -4.56
CA ASN A 160 -4.30 33.04 -5.17
C ASN A 160 -2.90 33.26 -4.55
N GLU A 161 -2.82 33.69 -3.30
CA GLU A 161 -1.57 33.80 -2.55
C GLU A 161 -1.23 32.46 -1.90
N TYR A 162 0.05 32.09 -1.93
CA TYR A 162 0.53 30.84 -1.37
C TYR A 162 0.40 30.84 0.16
N LEU A 163 -0.24 29.81 0.72
CA LEU A 163 -0.45 29.70 2.17
C LEU A 163 0.81 29.31 2.95
N GLY A 164 1.93 29.03 2.29
CA GLY A 164 3.18 28.61 2.92
C GLY A 164 3.33 27.08 2.99
N ASP A 165 4.58 26.65 3.20
CA ASP A 165 4.98 25.23 3.15
C ASP A 165 4.26 24.39 4.21
N ASP A 166 4.00 24.93 5.40
CA ASP A 166 3.33 24.20 6.49
C ASP A 166 1.86 23.85 6.18
N HIS A 167 1.29 24.44 5.13
CA HIS A 167 -0.09 24.24 4.69
C HIS A 167 -0.22 23.39 3.43
N THR A 168 0.85 22.77 2.93
CA THR A 168 0.75 21.80 1.82
C THR A 168 0.01 20.54 2.24
N ASP A 169 -0.53 19.80 1.26
CA ASP A 169 -1.40 18.65 1.51
C ASP A 169 -0.75 17.58 2.42
N ALA A 170 0.54 17.24 2.22
CA ALA A 170 1.19 16.19 3.00
C ALA A 170 1.55 16.65 4.42
N LEU A 171 1.96 17.91 4.60
CA LEU A 171 2.28 18.47 5.92
C LEU A 171 1.02 18.66 6.77
N ALA A 172 -0.08 19.11 6.16
CA ALA A 172 -1.37 19.18 6.83
C ALA A 172 -1.90 17.79 7.25
N ALA A 173 -1.70 16.76 6.42
CA ALA A 173 -2.03 15.39 6.80
C ALA A 173 -1.16 14.88 7.95
N MET A 174 0.14 15.13 7.91
CA MET A 174 1.06 14.78 9.01
C MET A 174 0.68 15.48 10.32
N ARG A 175 0.32 16.77 10.26
CA ARG A 175 -0.17 17.52 11.41
C ARG A 175 -1.43 16.90 12.00
N GLY A 176 -2.40 16.56 11.14
CA GLY A 176 -3.63 15.90 11.59
C GLY A 176 -3.37 14.54 12.25
N PHE A 177 -2.41 13.78 11.72
CA PHE A 177 -1.97 12.52 12.33
C PHE A 177 -1.29 12.71 13.69
N VAL A 178 -0.33 13.64 13.79
CA VAL A 178 0.42 13.90 15.02
C VAL A 178 -0.50 14.42 16.13
N ASN A 179 -1.47 15.27 15.79
CA ASN A 179 -2.42 15.85 16.75
C ASN A 179 -3.55 14.88 17.18
N SER A 180 -3.67 13.71 16.54
CA SER A 180 -4.69 12.71 16.89
C SER A 180 -4.29 11.86 18.08
N GLU A 181 -5.27 11.23 18.72
CA GLU A 181 -5.14 10.39 19.91
C GLU A 181 -4.70 8.94 19.62
N ILE A 182 -4.59 8.55 18.34
CA ILE A 182 -4.18 7.17 17.99
C ILE A 182 -2.71 6.93 18.33
N ASN A 183 -2.41 5.79 18.93
CA ASN A 183 -1.04 5.27 19.00
C ASN A 183 -0.79 4.40 17.77
N ALA A 184 -0.08 4.92 16.80
CA ALA A 184 -0.01 4.32 15.47
C ALA A 184 1.25 4.73 14.72
N ALA A 185 1.55 4.01 13.63
CA ALA A 185 2.61 4.38 12.73
C ALA A 185 2.10 5.13 11.49
N VAL A 186 2.91 6.05 10.98
CA VAL A 186 2.73 6.64 9.65
C VAL A 186 3.59 5.89 8.64
N VAL A 187 2.94 5.35 7.62
CA VAL A 187 3.56 4.77 6.42
C VAL A 187 3.89 5.89 5.45
N ILE A 188 5.17 6.18 5.29
CA ILE A 188 5.67 7.15 4.30
C ILE A 188 5.88 6.41 2.99
N SER A 189 5.10 6.75 1.97
CA SER A 189 5.18 6.16 0.63
C SER A 189 5.49 7.20 -0.46
N ALA A 190 5.74 6.74 -1.68
CA ALA A 190 5.99 7.55 -2.87
C ALA A 190 7.32 8.35 -2.88
N GLY A 191 8.30 7.96 -2.07
CA GLY A 191 9.68 8.45 -2.13
C GLY A 191 10.02 9.53 -1.11
N LEU A 192 11.20 10.15 -1.26
CA LEU A 192 11.73 11.14 -0.33
C LEU A 192 11.03 12.50 -0.49
N ASN A 193 10.60 13.10 0.63
CA ASN A 193 10.19 14.51 0.71
C ASN A 193 10.95 15.18 1.88
N PRO A 194 12.02 15.95 1.61
CA PRO A 194 12.82 16.59 2.66
C PRO A 194 12.05 17.61 3.51
N ARG A 195 11.01 18.26 2.94
CA ARG A 195 10.16 19.20 3.68
C ARG A 195 9.32 18.48 4.72
N LEU A 196 8.69 17.36 4.33
CA LEU A 196 7.94 16.52 5.26
C LEU A 196 8.83 16.02 6.40
N TYR A 197 10.04 15.56 6.11
CA TYR A 197 10.95 15.08 7.16
C TYR A 197 11.39 16.21 8.10
N SER A 198 11.59 17.42 7.58
CA SER A 198 11.92 18.60 8.38
C SER A 198 10.74 19.08 9.22
N TYR A 199 9.51 18.89 8.75
CA TYR A 199 8.30 19.12 9.54
C TYR A 199 8.19 18.09 10.67
N MET A 200 8.38 16.80 10.38
CA MET A 200 8.33 15.73 11.38
C MET A 200 9.32 15.92 12.53
N GLU A 201 10.49 16.51 12.26
CA GLU A 201 11.49 16.85 13.28
C GLU A 201 10.96 17.84 14.34
N LYS A 202 9.94 18.64 14.00
CA LYS A 202 9.30 19.58 14.93
C LYS A 202 8.19 18.91 15.76
N CYS A 203 7.83 17.66 15.47
CA CYS A 203 6.69 16.98 16.07
C CYS A 203 7.14 16.17 17.29
N GLU A 204 6.82 16.64 18.49
CA GLU A 204 7.19 16.01 19.76
C GLU A 204 6.71 14.55 19.89
N ALA A 205 5.59 14.19 19.25
CA ALA A 205 4.99 12.86 19.36
C ALA A 205 5.84 11.71 18.78
N PHE A 206 6.90 12.01 18.02
CA PHE A 206 7.88 11.01 17.54
C PHE A 206 9.04 10.78 18.50
N TYR A 207 9.18 11.61 19.53
CA TYR A 207 10.29 11.56 20.46
C TYR A 207 9.88 10.83 21.75
N PRO A 208 10.81 10.08 22.37
CA PRO A 208 10.59 9.56 23.71
C PRO A 208 10.51 10.73 24.71
N ALA A 209 9.58 10.65 25.65
CA ALA A 209 9.50 11.59 26.78
C ALA A 209 9.55 10.82 28.10
N ALA A 210 9.97 11.50 29.18
CA ALA A 210 10.09 10.88 30.50
C ALA A 210 8.75 10.24 30.93
N ASN A 211 8.74 8.91 31.08
CA ASN A 211 7.56 8.11 31.43
C ASN A 211 6.39 8.13 30.42
N ILE A 212 6.59 8.63 29.20
CA ILE A 212 5.58 8.59 28.14
C ILE A 212 6.13 7.75 26.96
N PRO A 213 5.49 6.63 26.60
CA PRO A 213 5.89 5.86 25.43
C PRO A 213 5.69 6.67 24.16
N VAL A 214 6.56 6.46 23.18
CA VAL A 214 6.40 7.05 21.84
C VAL A 214 5.05 6.62 21.26
N THR A 215 4.20 7.61 20.93
CA THR A 215 2.84 7.37 20.44
C THR A 215 2.77 7.30 18.92
N LYS A 216 3.71 7.95 18.23
CA LYS A 216 3.79 7.98 16.77
C LYS A 216 5.08 7.34 16.27
N SER A 217 4.96 6.35 15.40
CA SER A 217 6.10 5.63 14.82
C SER A 217 6.17 5.81 13.30
N ILE A 218 7.30 5.45 12.69
CA ILE A 218 7.54 5.64 11.25
C ILE A 218 7.73 4.28 10.57
N ILE A 219 6.88 3.98 9.60
CA ILE A 219 7.08 2.88 8.65
C ILE A 219 7.58 3.50 7.34
N LEU A 220 8.76 3.09 6.89
CA LEU A 220 9.31 3.53 5.61
C LEU A 220 9.04 2.48 4.53
N LYS A 221 8.25 2.85 3.52
CA LYS A 221 7.90 1.99 2.39
C LYS A 221 8.97 2.10 1.31
N VAL A 222 9.65 1.01 0.99
CA VAL A 222 10.88 1.00 0.18
C VAL A 222 10.87 -0.10 -0.85
N SER A 223 11.63 0.10 -1.93
CA SER A 223 11.76 -0.86 -3.04
C SER A 223 13.16 -1.46 -3.16
N ASP A 224 14.14 -0.95 -2.40
CA ASP A 224 15.54 -1.41 -2.43
C ASP A 224 16.28 -0.96 -1.16
N PHE A 225 17.37 -1.66 -0.82
CA PHE A 225 18.16 -1.44 0.39
C PHE A 225 18.85 -0.07 0.42
N ARG A 226 19.35 0.40 -0.73
CA ARG A 226 20.09 1.66 -0.84
C ARG A 226 19.18 2.85 -0.52
N SER A 227 18.01 2.92 -1.15
CA SER A 227 17.01 3.95 -0.95
C SER A 227 16.51 3.95 0.50
N ALA A 228 16.29 2.78 1.08
CA ALA A 228 15.91 2.62 2.48
C ALA A 228 16.97 3.21 3.42
N THR A 229 18.24 2.84 3.22
CA THR A 229 19.35 3.30 4.03
C THR A 229 19.53 4.82 3.95
N ILE A 230 19.46 5.40 2.75
CA ILE A 230 19.59 6.85 2.55
C ILE A 230 18.49 7.60 3.30
N GLN A 231 17.23 7.22 3.09
CA GLN A 231 16.08 7.88 3.72
C GLN A 231 16.08 7.70 5.25
N ALA A 232 16.40 6.51 5.74
CA ALA A 232 16.48 6.24 7.18
C ALA A 232 17.61 7.04 7.84
N LYS A 233 18.78 7.19 7.20
CA LYS A 233 19.85 8.06 7.70
C LYS A 233 19.42 9.53 7.78
N MET A 234 18.64 10.01 6.81
CA MET A 234 18.11 11.38 6.85
C MET A 234 17.15 11.58 8.02
N LEU A 235 16.30 10.60 8.32
CA LEU A 235 15.39 10.63 9.48
C LEU A 235 16.15 10.50 10.80
N ALA A 236 17.09 9.55 10.90
CA ALA A 236 17.90 9.35 12.10
C ALA A 236 18.72 10.60 12.46
N LYS A 237 19.28 11.31 11.48
CA LYS A 237 19.98 12.60 11.70
C LYS A 237 19.09 13.69 12.31
N LYS A 238 17.77 13.54 12.20
CA LYS A 238 16.77 14.44 12.79
C LYS A 238 16.24 13.92 14.14
N GLY A 239 16.80 12.82 14.65
CA GLY A 239 16.32 12.14 15.84
C GLY A 239 15.00 11.38 15.61
N LEU A 240 14.65 11.05 14.37
CA LEU A 240 13.44 10.31 14.03
C LEU A 240 13.78 8.84 13.75
N TRP A 241 13.07 7.91 14.40
CA TRP A 241 13.33 6.48 14.28
C TRP A 241 12.40 5.80 13.27
N VAL A 242 12.98 5.04 12.34
CA VAL A 242 12.22 4.14 11.46
C VAL A 242 12.02 2.81 12.18
N SER A 243 10.79 2.59 12.66
CA SER A 243 10.41 1.38 13.39
C SER A 243 10.14 0.18 12.49
N GLU A 244 9.87 0.41 11.20
CA GLU A 244 9.64 -0.65 10.22
C GLU A 244 10.12 -0.25 8.83
N PHE A 245 10.89 -1.12 8.18
CA PHE A 245 11.12 -1.09 6.74
C PHE A 245 10.11 -2.02 6.06
N ARG A 246 9.20 -1.43 5.28
CA ARG A 246 8.18 -2.18 4.53
C ARG A 246 8.60 -2.28 3.07
N ILE A 247 9.19 -3.41 2.73
CA ILE A 247 9.74 -3.70 1.42
C ILE A 247 8.61 -4.09 0.47
N GLU A 248 8.61 -3.51 -0.72
CA GLU A 248 7.62 -3.82 -1.74
C GLU A 248 8.25 -4.38 -3.01
N SER A 249 7.59 -5.38 -3.60
CA SER A 249 7.83 -5.70 -5.00
C SER A 249 7.53 -4.50 -5.89
N GLY A 250 8.47 -4.18 -6.77
CA GLY A 250 8.36 -3.03 -7.67
C GLY A 250 7.18 -3.13 -8.64
N LEU A 251 6.89 -4.32 -9.19
CA LEU A 251 5.86 -4.52 -10.21
C LEU A 251 4.70 -5.43 -9.77
N ASN A 252 4.88 -6.25 -8.73
CA ASN A 252 3.90 -7.27 -8.31
C ASN A 252 2.93 -6.77 -7.21
N CYS A 253 3.05 -5.51 -6.79
CA CYS A 253 2.11 -4.83 -5.90
C CYS A 253 0.92 -4.22 -6.66
N GLY A 254 -0.17 -3.88 -5.95
CA GLY A 254 -1.22 -3.03 -6.51
C GLY A 254 -0.83 -1.55 -6.50
N GLY A 255 -1.54 -0.73 -7.27
CA GLY A 255 -1.35 0.72 -7.32
C GLY A 255 -0.17 1.14 -8.19
N HIS A 256 0.61 2.11 -7.69
CA HIS A 256 1.82 2.58 -8.35
C HIS A 256 2.88 1.49 -8.41
N ALA A 257 3.50 1.37 -9.57
CA ALA A 257 4.50 0.35 -9.87
C ALA A 257 5.82 1.04 -10.26
N PHE A 258 6.93 0.45 -9.81
CA PHE A 258 8.27 0.96 -9.98
C PHE A 258 9.18 -0.18 -10.44
N ALA A 259 9.60 -0.17 -11.70
CA ALA A 259 10.59 -1.12 -12.18
C ALA A 259 11.97 -0.72 -11.63
N THR A 260 12.45 -1.40 -10.59
CA THR A 260 13.68 -1.09 -9.81
C THR A 260 14.98 -1.36 -10.58
N GLU A 261 15.19 -0.78 -11.77
CA GLU A 261 16.37 -1.04 -12.61
C GLU A 261 16.73 -2.54 -12.81
N GLY A 262 15.77 -3.46 -12.61
CA GLY A 262 15.96 -4.91 -12.69
C GLY A 262 16.18 -5.63 -11.35
N PHE A 263 16.24 -4.94 -10.21
CA PHE A 263 16.39 -5.57 -8.89
C PHE A 263 15.12 -6.34 -8.48
N LEU A 264 15.22 -7.68 -8.42
CA LEU A 264 14.12 -8.54 -8.00
C LEU A 264 13.98 -8.60 -6.47
N LEU A 265 12.78 -8.93 -5.98
CA LEU A 265 12.45 -8.91 -4.55
C LEU A 265 13.34 -9.84 -3.72
N GLY A 266 13.60 -11.07 -4.17
CA GLY A 266 14.41 -12.01 -3.39
C GLY A 266 15.81 -11.50 -3.04
N PRO A 267 16.63 -11.07 -4.02
CA PRO A 267 17.92 -10.44 -3.75
C PRO A 267 17.83 -9.22 -2.82
N ILE A 268 16.80 -8.39 -2.96
CA ILE A 268 16.57 -7.25 -2.06
C ILE A 268 16.34 -7.75 -0.62
N LEU A 269 15.46 -8.73 -0.43
CA LEU A 269 15.16 -9.29 0.89
C LEU A 269 16.39 -9.96 1.50
N GLU A 270 17.22 -10.64 0.69
CA GLU A 270 18.47 -11.24 1.15
C GLU A 270 19.45 -10.17 1.64
N GLU A 271 19.58 -9.06 0.93
CA GLU A 271 20.43 -7.94 1.36
C GLU A 271 19.95 -7.36 2.69
N PHE A 272 18.64 -7.17 2.87
CA PHE A 272 18.07 -6.72 4.14
C PHE A 272 18.32 -7.72 5.27
N LYS A 273 18.17 -9.02 5.01
CA LYS A 273 18.46 -10.09 5.99
C LYS A 273 19.92 -10.04 6.43
N GLN A 274 20.85 -10.03 5.49
CA GLN A 274 22.30 -10.04 5.77
C GLN A 274 22.77 -8.78 6.50
N LYS A 275 22.24 -7.61 6.11
CA LYS A 275 22.66 -6.31 6.66
C LYS A 275 21.77 -5.79 7.79
N ARG A 276 20.83 -6.61 8.30
CA ARG A 276 19.84 -6.18 9.31
C ARG A 276 20.49 -5.58 10.56
N ALA A 277 21.50 -6.27 11.12
CA ALA A 277 22.19 -5.84 12.32
C ALA A 277 22.99 -4.56 12.09
N ASP A 278 23.75 -4.50 10.98
CA ASP A 278 24.55 -3.33 10.62
C ASP A 278 23.68 -2.09 10.38
N LEU A 279 22.56 -2.25 9.66
CA LEU A 279 21.60 -1.18 9.43
C LEU A 279 21.02 -0.65 10.75
N TYR A 280 20.65 -1.55 11.67
CA TYR A 280 20.15 -1.15 12.98
C TYR A 280 21.20 -0.36 13.77
N LEU A 281 22.41 -0.90 13.89
CA LEU A 281 23.49 -0.28 14.68
C LEU A 281 23.88 1.08 14.13
N GLU A 282 24.05 1.18 12.81
CA GLU A 282 24.40 2.44 12.15
C GLU A 282 23.31 3.51 12.35
N LEU A 283 22.04 3.14 12.18
CA LEU A 283 20.93 4.07 12.40
C LEU A 283 20.79 4.46 13.86
N TYR A 284 20.98 3.52 14.78
CA TYR A 284 20.89 3.77 16.22
C TYR A 284 21.98 4.73 16.69
N GLU A 285 23.20 4.59 16.21
CA GLU A 285 24.30 5.52 16.52
C GLU A 285 23.98 6.95 16.04
N ILE A 286 23.49 7.09 14.80
CA ILE A 286 23.13 8.39 14.22
C ILE A 286 21.96 9.01 15.00
N TYR A 287 20.93 8.22 15.30
CA TYR A 287 19.75 8.63 16.05
C TYR A 287 20.11 9.09 17.47
N SER A 288 20.93 8.33 18.18
CA SER A 288 21.34 8.63 19.55
C SER A 288 22.09 9.96 19.62
N LYS A 289 23.06 10.18 18.71
CA LYS A 289 23.78 11.46 18.60
C LYS A 289 22.84 12.63 18.33
N ALA A 290 21.81 12.43 17.50
CA ALA A 290 20.83 13.47 17.20
C ALA A 290 19.93 13.81 18.40
N LEU A 291 19.55 12.82 19.21
CA LEU A 291 18.80 13.05 20.44
C LEU A 291 19.63 13.69 21.54
N ASP A 292 20.88 13.25 21.72
CA ASP A 292 21.82 13.86 22.67
C ASP A 292 22.02 15.35 22.38
N ALA A 293 22.19 15.71 21.09
CA ALA A 293 22.30 17.10 20.66
C ALA A 293 21.03 17.93 20.91
N LYS A 294 19.86 17.28 21.00
CA LYS A 294 18.56 17.89 21.34
C LYS A 294 18.24 17.83 22.83
N ALA A 295 19.12 17.26 23.67
CA ALA A 295 18.88 16.98 25.09
C ALA A 295 17.62 16.13 25.35
N ILE A 296 17.32 15.19 24.44
CA ILE A 296 16.22 14.24 24.56
C ILE A 296 16.77 12.89 25.04
N PRO A 297 16.16 12.22 26.04
CA PRO A 297 16.62 10.93 26.52
C PRO A 297 16.64 9.86 25.42
N VAL A 298 17.76 9.16 25.28
CA VAL A 298 17.90 8.04 24.33
C VAL A 298 17.36 6.76 24.97
N LEU A 299 16.49 6.06 24.25
CA LEU A 299 16.04 4.72 24.66
C LEU A 299 17.15 3.68 24.41
N THR A 300 17.37 2.78 25.36
CA THR A 300 18.44 1.76 25.29
C THR A 300 18.24 0.74 24.17
N ARG A 301 16.99 0.49 23.78
CA ARG A 301 16.67 -0.41 22.68
C ARG A 301 15.39 0.04 21.99
N LEU A 302 15.43 0.06 20.66
CA LEU A 302 14.28 0.36 19.82
C LEU A 302 13.94 -0.87 19.00
N GLU A 303 12.65 -1.05 18.72
CA GLU A 303 12.21 -2.08 17.78
C GLU A 303 12.46 -1.60 16.34
N GLN A 304 12.98 -2.50 15.51
CA GLN A 304 13.12 -2.27 14.07
C GLN A 304 12.70 -3.53 13.32
N ARG A 305 11.56 -3.42 12.66
CA ARG A 305 10.94 -4.50 11.90
C ARG A 305 11.31 -4.41 10.43
N ILE A 306 11.35 -5.56 9.78
CA ILE A 306 11.44 -5.70 8.32
C ILE A 306 10.24 -6.54 7.88
N THR A 307 9.43 -5.96 7.01
CA THR A 307 8.26 -6.62 6.43
C THR A 307 8.33 -6.57 4.92
N ALA A 308 7.66 -7.51 4.25
CA ALA A 308 7.59 -7.52 2.79
C ALA A 308 6.15 -7.65 2.29
N GLN A 309 5.88 -7.10 1.11
CA GLN A 309 4.61 -7.25 0.43
C GLN A 309 4.77 -7.20 -1.10
N GLY A 310 3.78 -7.74 -1.79
CA GLY A 310 3.75 -7.79 -3.25
C GLY A 310 3.65 -9.22 -3.76
N GLY A 311 2.52 -9.53 -4.39
CA GLY A 311 2.29 -10.80 -5.07
C GLY A 311 2.15 -12.06 -4.22
N ILE A 312 2.19 -11.97 -2.89
CA ILE A 312 1.99 -13.12 -2.00
C ILE A 312 0.59 -13.69 -2.22
N GLY A 313 0.52 -14.99 -2.50
CA GLY A 313 -0.70 -15.68 -2.89
C GLY A 313 -0.98 -16.96 -2.14
N THR A 314 0.00 -17.61 -1.49
CA THR A 314 -0.22 -18.88 -0.76
C THR A 314 0.36 -18.87 0.66
N ALA A 315 -0.03 -19.86 1.47
CA ALA A 315 0.49 -20.03 2.82
C ALA A 315 1.98 -20.38 2.83
N GLU A 316 2.43 -21.19 1.86
CA GLU A 316 3.83 -21.61 1.71
C GLU A 316 4.70 -20.42 1.37
N GLU A 317 4.24 -19.55 0.46
CA GLU A 317 4.91 -18.28 0.14
C GLU A 317 5.02 -17.37 1.35
N HIS A 318 3.94 -17.23 2.13
CA HIS A 318 3.93 -16.44 3.35
C HIS A 318 4.93 -16.99 4.38
N ALA A 319 4.86 -18.28 4.68
CA ALA A 319 5.76 -18.93 5.63
C ALA A 319 7.21 -18.88 5.17
N PHE A 320 7.46 -19.08 3.87
CA PHE A 320 8.81 -18.98 3.31
C PHE A 320 9.41 -17.59 3.50
N LEU A 321 8.64 -16.53 3.21
CA LEU A 321 9.12 -15.16 3.39
C LEU A 321 9.50 -14.86 4.84
N LEU A 322 8.71 -15.32 5.81
CA LEU A 322 9.02 -15.13 7.23
C LEU A 322 10.24 -15.94 7.67
N ASN A 323 10.30 -17.22 7.31
CA ASN A 323 11.31 -18.15 7.83
C ASN A 323 12.66 -18.04 7.13
N TYR A 324 12.68 -17.81 5.81
CA TYR A 324 13.92 -17.74 5.05
C TYR A 324 14.57 -16.36 5.15
N TYR A 325 13.79 -15.28 5.04
CA TYR A 325 14.30 -13.91 5.08
C TYR A 325 14.23 -13.25 6.46
N ASP A 326 13.86 -14.01 7.50
CA ASP A 326 13.69 -13.54 8.87
C ASP A 326 12.76 -12.32 9.00
N LEU A 327 11.70 -12.27 8.19
CA LEU A 327 10.76 -11.14 8.19
C LEU A 327 9.83 -11.20 9.40
N ASP A 328 9.50 -10.03 9.96
CA ASP A 328 8.61 -9.94 11.12
C ASP A 328 7.14 -10.15 10.77
N ALA A 329 6.75 -9.79 9.56
CA ALA A 329 5.40 -9.97 9.02
C ALA A 329 5.39 -9.78 7.49
N ALA A 330 4.26 -10.12 6.86
CA ALA A 330 4.03 -9.84 5.45
C ALA A 330 2.72 -9.08 5.19
N GLY A 331 2.72 -8.20 4.18
CA GLY A 331 1.52 -7.45 3.78
C GLY A 331 0.69 -8.19 2.73
N TRP A 332 -0.59 -8.41 3.01
CA TRP A 332 -1.56 -9.00 2.08
C TRP A 332 -2.51 -7.92 1.58
N GLY A 333 -2.27 -7.42 0.36
CA GLY A 333 -3.02 -6.31 -0.22
C GLY A 333 -4.20 -6.76 -1.08
N SER A 334 -3.95 -6.94 -2.38
CA SER A 334 -4.98 -7.17 -3.40
C SER A 334 -6.01 -8.25 -3.06
N PRO A 335 -5.66 -9.41 -2.46
CA PRO A 335 -6.65 -10.44 -2.11
C PRO A 335 -7.75 -9.92 -1.17
N PHE A 336 -7.45 -8.95 -0.29
CA PHE A 336 -8.45 -8.35 0.60
C PHE A 336 -9.45 -7.43 -0.14
N LEU A 337 -9.19 -7.03 -1.38
CA LEU A 337 -10.19 -6.35 -2.21
C LEU A 337 -11.40 -7.26 -2.50
N LEU A 338 -11.23 -8.58 -2.44
CA LEU A 338 -12.31 -9.58 -2.56
C LEU A 338 -12.90 -10.02 -1.21
N VAL A 339 -12.60 -9.31 -0.12
CA VAL A 339 -13.11 -9.57 1.24
C VAL A 339 -14.02 -8.41 1.66
N PRO A 340 -15.34 -8.48 1.40
CA PRO A 340 -16.28 -7.38 1.68
C PRO A 340 -16.39 -7.00 3.15
N GLU A 341 -16.07 -7.96 4.04
CA GLU A 341 -15.98 -7.77 5.50
C GLU A 341 -14.83 -6.84 5.91
N ALA A 342 -13.79 -6.69 5.10
CA ALA A 342 -12.60 -5.92 5.46
C ALA A 342 -12.48 -4.60 4.69
N THR A 343 -13.08 -4.47 3.50
CA THR A 343 -12.84 -3.33 2.59
C THR A 343 -14.13 -2.65 2.11
N ASN A 344 -14.00 -1.53 1.40
CA ASN A 344 -15.11 -0.78 0.81
C ASN A 344 -15.21 -0.90 -0.72
N VAL A 345 -14.85 -2.08 -1.26
CA VAL A 345 -15.14 -2.35 -2.67
C VAL A 345 -16.65 -2.51 -2.86
N ASP A 346 -17.23 -1.78 -3.80
CA ASP A 346 -18.66 -1.84 -4.14
C ASP A 346 -19.00 -3.15 -4.84
N GLU A 347 -20.27 -3.53 -4.77
CA GLU A 347 -20.76 -4.81 -5.25
C GLU A 347 -20.51 -5.04 -6.76
N GLN A 348 -20.65 -4.01 -7.59
CA GLN A 348 -20.40 -4.14 -9.03
C GLN A 348 -18.91 -4.35 -9.30
N THR A 349 -18.04 -3.61 -8.64
CA THR A 349 -16.59 -3.76 -8.79
C THR A 349 -16.11 -5.11 -8.24
N LEU A 350 -16.65 -5.57 -7.10
CA LEU A 350 -16.35 -6.89 -6.52
C LEU A 350 -16.64 -8.03 -7.51
N ASN A 351 -17.81 -8.02 -8.14
CA ASN A 351 -18.18 -9.06 -9.10
C ASN A 351 -17.24 -9.06 -10.31
N ARG A 352 -16.89 -7.88 -10.84
CA ARG A 352 -15.93 -7.77 -11.96
C ARG A 352 -14.53 -8.28 -11.60
N LEU A 353 -14.08 -8.04 -10.36
CA LEU A 353 -12.79 -8.57 -9.90
C LEU A 353 -12.81 -10.08 -9.75
N ALA A 354 -13.91 -10.65 -9.24
CA ALA A 354 -14.06 -12.10 -9.09
C ALA A 354 -14.07 -12.83 -10.45
N ASP A 355 -14.66 -12.21 -11.48
CA ASP A 355 -14.73 -12.77 -12.83
C ASP A 355 -13.49 -12.45 -13.71
N ALA A 356 -12.52 -11.70 -13.16
CA ALA A 356 -11.39 -11.19 -13.91
C ALA A 356 -10.38 -12.29 -14.28
N LYS A 357 -9.77 -12.13 -15.45
CA LYS A 357 -8.69 -12.99 -15.95
C LYS A 357 -7.35 -12.28 -15.86
N THR A 358 -6.26 -13.03 -16.00
CA THR A 358 -4.90 -12.48 -16.01
C THR A 358 -4.73 -11.37 -17.06
N THR A 359 -5.40 -11.46 -18.22
CA THR A 359 -5.35 -10.45 -19.29
C THR A 359 -6.09 -9.15 -18.99
N ASP A 360 -6.88 -9.10 -17.92
CA ASP A 360 -7.61 -7.88 -17.51
C ASP A 360 -6.75 -6.95 -16.64
N TYR A 361 -5.65 -7.46 -16.12
CA TYR A 361 -4.66 -6.71 -15.35
C TYR A 361 -3.49 -6.32 -16.24
N TYR A 362 -3.08 -5.06 -16.17
CA TYR A 362 -2.00 -4.56 -17.01
C TYR A 362 -1.30 -3.36 -16.38
N LEU A 363 -0.03 -3.21 -16.74
CA LEU A 363 0.76 -2.04 -16.40
C LEU A 363 0.47 -0.93 -17.42
N SER A 364 0.19 0.27 -16.93
CA SER A 364 -0.22 1.43 -17.73
C SER A 364 0.49 2.70 -17.33
N ASN A 365 0.47 3.72 -18.19
CA ASN A 365 0.90 5.08 -17.87
C ASN A 365 -0.30 5.94 -17.40
N ALA A 366 -1.41 5.33 -16.98
CA ALA A 366 -2.65 6.04 -16.69
C ALA A 366 -2.57 6.98 -15.47
N SER A 367 -1.54 6.88 -14.63
CA SER A 367 -1.38 7.77 -13.47
C SER A 367 -1.10 9.22 -13.89
N PRO A 368 -1.79 10.21 -13.29
CA PRO A 368 -1.48 11.61 -13.51
C PRO A 368 -0.08 12.03 -13.04
N LEU A 369 0.55 11.24 -12.16
CA LEU A 369 1.87 11.50 -11.58
C LEU A 369 3.05 11.11 -12.50
N GLY A 370 2.78 10.56 -13.69
CA GLY A 370 3.83 10.10 -14.60
C GLY A 370 4.57 8.85 -14.13
N VAL A 371 3.98 8.10 -13.19
CA VAL A 371 4.49 6.81 -12.68
C VAL A 371 3.62 5.69 -13.22
N LEU A 372 4.23 4.53 -13.50
CA LEU A 372 3.50 3.34 -13.93
C LEU A 372 2.47 2.92 -12.89
N PHE A 373 1.38 2.32 -13.37
CA PHE A 373 0.23 2.02 -12.56
C PHE A 373 -0.38 0.69 -12.99
N ASN A 374 -0.53 -0.23 -12.03
CA ASN A 374 -1.30 -1.46 -12.23
C ASN A 374 -2.77 -1.10 -12.35
N ASN A 375 -3.36 -1.44 -13.49
CA ASN A 375 -4.71 -1.04 -13.85
C ASN A 375 -5.57 -2.26 -14.21
N PHE A 376 -6.88 -2.07 -14.06
CA PHE A 376 -7.88 -3.10 -14.32
C PHE A 376 -8.83 -2.65 -15.43
N LYS A 377 -8.81 -3.38 -16.56
CA LYS A 377 -9.61 -3.05 -17.76
C LYS A 377 -11.11 -2.98 -17.46
N GLY A 378 -11.58 -3.86 -16.57
CA GLY A 378 -12.99 -3.92 -16.17
C GLY A 378 -13.46 -2.77 -15.28
N SER A 379 -12.60 -1.81 -14.91
CA SER A 379 -13.00 -0.69 -14.05
C SER A 379 -14.01 0.25 -14.73
N SER A 380 -14.95 0.81 -13.98
CA SER A 380 -15.95 1.73 -14.55
C SER A 380 -15.35 3.09 -14.91
N ILE A 381 -14.22 3.49 -14.30
CA ILE A 381 -13.45 4.68 -14.73
C ILE A 381 -12.86 4.51 -16.14
N GLU A 382 -12.43 3.30 -16.50
CA GLU A 382 -11.87 3.03 -17.81
C GLU A 382 -12.94 3.14 -18.90
N LYS A 383 -14.13 2.56 -18.64
CA LYS A 383 -15.29 2.75 -19.51
C LYS A 383 -15.63 4.24 -19.69
N GLN A 384 -15.69 5.00 -18.59
CA GLN A 384 -15.97 6.43 -18.66
C GLN A 384 -14.89 7.21 -19.42
N ARG A 385 -13.61 6.83 -19.31
CA ARG A 385 -12.51 7.44 -20.06
C ARG A 385 -12.75 7.29 -21.56
N LEU A 386 -13.04 6.08 -22.03
CA LEU A 386 -13.32 5.80 -23.44
C LEU A 386 -14.54 6.57 -23.94
N GLU A 387 -15.64 6.59 -23.19
CA GLU A 387 -16.85 7.35 -23.54
C GLU A 387 -16.59 8.86 -23.68
N ARG A 388 -15.67 9.41 -22.88
CA ARG A 388 -15.29 10.84 -22.96
C ARG A 388 -14.44 11.14 -24.19
N ILE A 389 -13.53 10.23 -24.55
CA ILE A 389 -12.75 10.32 -25.78
C ILE A 389 -13.68 10.31 -26.98
N GLU A 390 -14.63 9.36 -27.02
CA GLU A 390 -15.62 9.24 -28.11
C GLU A 390 -16.49 10.51 -28.25
N LYS A 391 -16.85 11.16 -27.15
CA LYS A 391 -17.60 12.44 -27.13
C LYS A 391 -16.75 13.67 -27.47
N GLY A 392 -15.46 13.50 -27.82
CA GLY A 392 -14.54 14.61 -28.10
C GLY A 392 -14.24 15.49 -26.88
N ARG A 393 -14.37 14.94 -25.67
CA ARG A 393 -14.16 15.67 -24.40
C ARG A 393 -13.31 14.85 -23.43
N PRO A 394 -12.08 14.46 -23.82
CA PRO A 394 -11.23 13.60 -23.01
C PRO A 394 -10.82 14.30 -21.70
N GLY A 395 -10.44 13.51 -20.70
CA GLY A 395 -10.06 13.98 -19.36
C GLY A 395 -11.24 14.27 -18.42
N SER A 396 -10.92 14.45 -17.14
CA SER A 396 -11.88 14.71 -16.06
C SER A 396 -12.05 16.20 -15.75
N PRO A 397 -13.21 16.65 -15.23
CA PRO A 397 -13.38 18.03 -14.75
C PRO A 397 -12.40 18.45 -13.63
N CYS A 398 -11.77 17.49 -12.94
CA CYS A 398 -10.76 17.71 -11.90
C CYS A 398 -11.26 18.56 -10.72
N THR A 399 -12.36 18.12 -10.08
CA THR A 399 -12.98 18.87 -8.97
C THR A 399 -12.14 18.85 -7.69
N LYS A 400 -11.46 17.72 -7.42
CA LYS A 400 -10.68 17.48 -6.20
C LYS A 400 -9.29 18.12 -6.19
N LYS A 401 -8.64 18.21 -7.36
CA LYS A 401 -7.33 18.86 -7.58
C LYS A 401 -6.13 18.34 -6.79
N PHE A 402 -6.20 17.17 -6.11
CA PHE A 402 -5.06 16.66 -5.31
C PHE A 402 -3.81 16.30 -6.13
N LEU A 403 -3.97 15.98 -7.42
CA LEU A 403 -2.86 15.59 -8.31
C LEU A 403 -2.46 16.70 -9.31
N CYS A 404 -2.85 17.95 -9.04
CA CYS A 404 -2.45 19.09 -9.86
C CYS A 404 -0.98 19.45 -9.60
N THR A 405 -0.10 19.08 -10.53
CA THR A 405 1.37 19.23 -10.37
C THR A 405 2.07 19.76 -11.63
N ASN A 406 1.36 19.86 -12.76
CA ASN A 406 1.97 20.21 -14.04
C ASN A 406 1.64 21.66 -14.42
N THR A 407 2.65 22.45 -14.81
CA THR A 407 2.55 23.86 -15.18
C THR A 407 2.90 24.11 -16.65
N GLU A 408 2.81 23.10 -17.52
CA GLU A 408 3.21 23.20 -18.93
C GLU A 408 2.44 24.27 -19.70
N PHE A 409 1.15 24.46 -19.39
CA PHE A 409 0.27 25.39 -20.10
C PHE A 409 -0.30 26.52 -19.24
N THR A 410 -0.12 26.46 -17.91
CA THR A 410 -0.76 27.36 -16.96
C THR A 410 0.21 27.72 -15.84
N ALA A 411 0.11 28.96 -15.32
CA ALA A 411 0.93 29.42 -14.20
C ALA A 411 0.64 28.63 -12.91
N LEU A 412 -0.65 28.37 -12.64
CA LEU A 412 -1.06 27.45 -11.57
C LEU A 412 -1.01 26.01 -12.09
N PRO A 413 -0.57 25.03 -11.27
CA PRO A 413 -0.49 23.66 -11.70
C PRO A 413 -1.87 23.07 -11.97
N ILE A 414 -1.99 22.34 -13.09
CA ILE A 414 -3.16 21.54 -13.46
C ILE A 414 -2.81 20.04 -13.50
N CYS A 415 -3.84 19.20 -13.52
CA CYS A 415 -3.67 17.74 -13.53
C CYS A 415 -3.63 17.22 -14.97
N THR A 416 -2.71 16.31 -15.28
CA THR A 416 -2.56 15.73 -16.63
C THR A 416 -3.75 14.85 -17.04
N ALA A 417 -4.54 14.35 -16.08
CA ALA A 417 -5.82 13.70 -16.35
C ALA A 417 -7.02 14.67 -16.41
N SER A 418 -6.80 15.98 -16.28
CA SER A 418 -7.86 16.97 -16.41
C SER A 418 -8.24 17.21 -17.86
N ARG A 419 -9.50 17.53 -18.09
CA ARG A 419 -10.02 17.95 -19.40
C ARG A 419 -9.34 19.22 -19.88
N GLU A 420 -9.00 20.12 -18.97
CA GLU A 420 -8.25 21.33 -19.29
C GLU A 420 -6.88 21.00 -19.90
N TYR A 421 -6.07 20.22 -19.18
CA TYR A 421 -4.75 19.82 -19.67
C TYR A 421 -4.83 19.04 -20.99
N GLN A 422 -5.69 18.01 -21.07
CA GLN A 422 -5.77 17.19 -22.27
C GLN A 422 -6.24 17.99 -23.48
N ASN A 423 -7.19 18.91 -23.32
CA ASN A 423 -7.61 19.80 -24.41
C ASN A 423 -6.47 20.71 -24.88
N LEU A 424 -5.70 21.29 -23.97
CA LEU A 424 -4.55 22.14 -24.31
C LEU A 424 -3.47 21.34 -25.02
N LYS A 425 -3.12 20.15 -24.50
CA LYS A 425 -2.09 19.30 -25.08
C LYS A 425 -2.48 18.73 -26.45
N ILE A 426 -3.76 18.41 -26.65
CA ILE A 426 -4.26 17.96 -27.96
C ILE A 426 -4.21 19.10 -28.99
N LYS A 427 -4.55 20.34 -28.60
CA LYS A 427 -4.43 21.50 -29.50
C LYS A 427 -2.98 21.80 -29.87
N ASP A 428 -2.06 21.70 -28.91
CA ASP A 428 -0.62 21.78 -29.15
C ASP A 428 -0.18 20.70 -30.14
N LEU A 429 -0.60 19.44 -29.93
CA LEU A 429 -0.30 18.32 -30.82
C LEU A 429 -0.82 18.53 -32.26
N GLN A 430 -2.01 19.11 -32.42
CA GLN A 430 -2.61 19.41 -33.72
C GLN A 430 -1.84 20.45 -34.54
N GLN A 431 -0.99 21.26 -33.90
CA GLN A 431 -0.15 22.25 -34.57
C GLN A 431 1.19 21.67 -35.05
N GLN A 432 1.52 20.44 -34.63
CA GLN A 432 2.76 19.79 -35.00
C GLN A 432 2.65 19.12 -36.37
N ALA A 433 3.65 19.32 -37.23
CA ALA A 433 3.75 18.66 -38.52
C ALA A 433 4.37 17.25 -38.35
N ILE A 434 3.58 16.32 -37.81
CA ILE A 434 3.99 14.92 -37.56
C ILE A 434 3.15 13.93 -38.39
N SER A 435 3.64 12.70 -38.55
CA SER A 435 2.89 11.65 -39.26
C SER A 435 1.60 11.27 -38.52
N HIS A 436 0.64 10.71 -39.25
CA HIS A 436 -0.63 10.28 -38.66
C HIS A 436 -0.43 9.20 -37.57
N GLU A 437 0.52 8.29 -37.78
CA GLU A 437 0.86 7.24 -36.81
C GLU A 437 1.40 7.84 -35.51
N LEU A 438 2.36 8.77 -35.60
CA LEU A 438 2.95 9.42 -34.43
C LEU A 438 1.93 10.33 -33.72
N TYR A 439 1.06 11.00 -34.47
CA TYR A 439 -0.05 11.76 -33.91
C TYR A 439 -0.98 10.88 -33.07
N GLN A 440 -1.38 9.72 -33.59
CA GLN A 440 -2.26 8.81 -32.87
C GLN A 440 -1.60 8.22 -31.62
N GLU A 441 -0.30 7.91 -31.68
CA GLU A 441 0.47 7.44 -30.52
C GLU A 441 0.50 8.49 -29.40
N GLN A 442 0.85 9.74 -29.73
CA GLN A 442 0.88 10.83 -28.75
C GLN A 442 -0.52 11.17 -28.22
N LEU A 443 -1.55 11.14 -29.07
CA LEU A 443 -2.93 11.32 -28.65
C LEU A 443 -3.37 10.25 -27.63
N ASN A 444 -3.00 8.99 -27.88
CA ASN A 444 -3.26 7.89 -26.95
C ASN A 444 -2.55 8.12 -25.61
N ALA A 445 -1.27 8.54 -25.62
CA ALA A 445 -0.51 8.82 -24.40
C ALA A 445 -1.11 9.98 -23.57
N ILE A 446 -1.64 11.01 -24.24
CA ILE A 446 -2.34 12.13 -23.59
C ILE A 446 -3.65 11.64 -22.94
N THR A 447 -4.43 10.85 -23.67
CA THR A 447 -5.79 10.45 -23.28
C THR A 447 -5.86 9.18 -22.42
N GLU A 448 -4.74 8.48 -22.22
CA GLU A 448 -4.63 7.33 -21.30
C GLU A 448 -4.84 7.72 -19.83
N LYS A 449 -4.59 8.99 -19.46
CA LYS A 449 -4.62 9.44 -18.07
C LYS A 449 -6.04 9.39 -17.47
N VAL A 450 -6.15 8.83 -16.25
CA VAL A 450 -7.42 8.71 -15.50
C VAL A 450 -7.43 9.54 -14.22
N CYS A 451 -8.62 9.96 -13.79
CA CYS A 451 -8.78 10.63 -12.49
C CYS A 451 -8.77 9.62 -11.34
N LEU A 452 -7.69 9.60 -10.58
CA LEU A 452 -7.55 8.76 -9.38
C LEU A 452 -8.24 9.37 -8.15
N CYS A 453 -8.33 10.70 -8.06
CA CYS A 453 -8.86 11.40 -6.87
C CYS A 453 -10.33 11.08 -6.59
N GLU A 454 -11.18 11.06 -7.62
CA GLU A 454 -12.59 10.70 -7.48
C GLU A 454 -12.77 9.19 -7.55
N GLY A 455 -12.10 8.53 -8.48
CA GLY A 455 -12.30 7.12 -8.78
C GLY A 455 -11.96 6.18 -7.62
N LEU A 456 -10.88 6.47 -6.87
CA LEU A 456 -10.46 5.65 -5.72
C LEU A 456 -11.34 5.85 -4.47
N CYS A 457 -12.19 6.88 -4.45
CA CYS A 457 -13.12 7.17 -3.36
C CYS A 457 -14.57 6.75 -3.70
N ALA A 458 -14.92 6.74 -4.99
CA ALA A 458 -16.26 6.46 -5.48
C ALA A 458 -16.86 5.16 -4.92
N SER A 459 -16.06 4.10 -4.84
CA SER A 459 -16.48 2.81 -4.30
C SER A 459 -16.98 2.89 -2.86
N ALA A 460 -16.26 3.62 -1.99
CA ALA A 460 -16.66 3.82 -0.60
C ALA A 460 -17.94 4.66 -0.49
N TYR A 461 -18.13 5.63 -1.38
CA TYR A 461 -19.37 6.41 -1.42
C TYR A 461 -20.55 5.62 -1.96
N ILE A 462 -20.36 4.72 -2.92
CA ILE A 462 -21.41 3.84 -3.44
C ILE A 462 -21.82 2.85 -2.36
N LYS A 463 -20.86 2.16 -1.73
CA LYS A 463 -21.14 1.10 -0.75
C LYS A 463 -21.88 1.60 0.49
N ASN A 464 -21.63 2.85 0.89
CA ASN A 464 -22.19 3.45 2.10
C ASN A 464 -23.30 4.48 1.80
N ASP A 465 -23.83 4.52 0.57
CA ASP A 465 -24.88 5.46 0.13
C ASP A 465 -24.57 6.95 0.39
N LEU A 466 -23.29 7.33 0.24
CA LEU A 466 -22.81 8.69 0.49
C LEU A 466 -22.74 9.57 -0.76
N LEU A 467 -22.89 9.02 -1.96
CA LEU A 467 -22.77 9.77 -3.23
C LEU A 467 -23.73 10.96 -3.29
N LYS A 468 -23.19 12.15 -3.55
CA LYS A 468 -24.00 13.37 -3.74
C LYS A 468 -24.46 13.51 -5.20
N PRO A 469 -25.53 14.29 -5.45
CA PRO A 469 -25.94 14.62 -6.82
C PRO A 469 -24.76 15.19 -7.63
N ARG A 470 -24.64 14.73 -8.88
CA ARG A 470 -23.59 15.15 -9.85
C ARG A 470 -22.16 14.70 -9.51
N GLU A 471 -21.94 13.94 -8.44
CA GLU A 471 -20.64 13.29 -8.21
C GLU A 471 -20.42 12.13 -9.19
N ASN A 472 -19.15 11.91 -9.52
CA ASN A 472 -18.77 10.83 -10.42
C ASN A 472 -18.94 9.47 -9.74
N ARG A 473 -19.67 8.56 -10.39
CA ARG A 473 -19.89 7.17 -9.92
C ARG A 473 -18.84 6.19 -10.46
N ALA A 474 -17.95 6.64 -11.35
CA ALA A 474 -16.98 5.78 -11.97
C ALA A 474 -15.84 5.45 -10.99
N VAL A 475 -15.61 4.16 -10.76
CA VAL A 475 -14.66 3.60 -9.81
C VAL A 475 -13.36 3.27 -10.51
N SER A 476 -12.26 3.73 -9.92
CA SER A 476 -10.89 3.39 -10.32
C SER A 476 -10.32 2.43 -9.31
N ILE A 477 -9.84 1.27 -9.74
CA ILE A 477 -9.25 0.25 -8.86
C ILE A 477 -7.94 -0.27 -9.48
N CYS A 478 -6.96 -0.55 -8.64
CA CYS A 478 -5.59 -0.85 -9.05
C CYS A 478 -5.02 -2.07 -8.30
N PRO A 479 -5.65 -3.24 -8.40
CA PRO A 479 -5.14 -4.45 -7.76
C PRO A 479 -3.82 -4.88 -8.41
N GLY A 480 -2.97 -5.53 -7.63
CA GLY A 480 -1.79 -6.23 -8.16
C GLY A 480 -2.20 -7.41 -9.05
N PRO A 481 -1.34 -7.82 -10.01
CA PRO A 481 -1.68 -8.80 -11.04
C PRO A 481 -2.05 -10.18 -10.49
N ASN A 482 -1.56 -10.52 -9.29
CA ASN A 482 -1.87 -11.77 -8.62
C ASN A 482 -3.34 -11.91 -8.18
N LEU A 483 -4.13 -10.83 -8.20
CA LEU A 483 -5.57 -10.95 -7.90
C LEU A 483 -6.31 -11.82 -8.92
N ALA A 484 -5.79 -11.95 -10.15
CA ALA A 484 -6.37 -12.76 -11.22
C ALA A 484 -6.60 -14.24 -10.88
N TYR A 485 -5.94 -14.74 -9.84
CA TYR A 485 -6.02 -16.13 -9.41
C TYR A 485 -7.11 -16.37 -8.35
N PHE A 486 -7.66 -15.30 -7.78
CA PHE A 486 -8.77 -15.34 -6.82
C PHE A 486 -10.09 -15.08 -7.55
N SER A 487 -11.02 -16.03 -7.48
CA SER A 487 -12.15 -16.12 -8.42
C SER A 487 -13.53 -15.92 -7.79
N ARG A 488 -13.60 -15.52 -6.52
CA ARG A 488 -14.87 -15.25 -5.84
C ARG A 488 -14.71 -14.23 -4.73
N LYS A 489 -15.82 -13.92 -4.06
CA LYS A 489 -15.80 -13.21 -2.78
C LYS A 489 -15.41 -14.19 -1.68
N TYR A 490 -14.65 -13.71 -0.71
CA TYR A 490 -14.18 -14.49 0.43
C TYR A 490 -14.63 -13.83 1.73
N SER A 491 -14.93 -14.67 2.72
CA SER A 491 -15.09 -14.19 4.10
C SER A 491 -13.72 -13.77 4.66
N LEU A 492 -13.70 -12.99 5.75
CA LEU A 492 -12.44 -12.71 6.45
C LEU A 492 -11.79 -14.01 6.94
N LYS A 493 -12.61 -14.97 7.39
CA LYS A 493 -12.16 -16.27 7.88
C LYS A 493 -11.52 -17.10 6.76
N ASP A 494 -12.12 -17.11 5.57
CA ASP A 494 -11.57 -17.80 4.39
C ASP A 494 -10.16 -17.28 4.11
N MET A 495 -10.00 -15.95 4.00
CA MET A 495 -8.72 -15.34 3.66
C MET A 495 -7.67 -15.56 4.76
N VAL A 496 -8.04 -15.44 6.03
CA VAL A 496 -7.09 -15.69 7.14
C VAL A 496 -6.70 -17.17 7.22
N ASN A 497 -7.64 -18.08 7.02
CA ASN A 497 -7.36 -19.52 6.97
C ASN A 497 -6.47 -19.88 5.78
N HIS A 498 -6.63 -19.19 4.65
CA HIS A 498 -5.75 -19.31 3.49
C HIS A 498 -4.33 -18.86 3.79
N ILE A 499 -4.16 -17.68 4.38
CA ILE A 499 -2.84 -17.13 4.76
C ILE A 499 -2.09 -18.09 5.70
N TYR A 500 -2.81 -18.75 6.62
CA TYR A 500 -2.24 -19.68 7.59
C TYR A 500 -2.29 -21.15 7.17
N GLY A 501 -2.63 -21.46 5.92
CA GLY A 501 -2.55 -22.82 5.36
C GLY A 501 -3.57 -23.82 5.91
N ARG A 502 -4.67 -23.33 6.52
CA ARG A 502 -5.78 -24.19 6.98
C ARG A 502 -6.72 -24.61 5.86
N ILE A 503 -6.83 -23.75 4.84
CA ILE A 503 -7.50 -24.03 3.58
C ILE A 503 -6.60 -23.51 2.46
N ASP A 504 -6.76 -24.04 1.25
CA ASP A 504 -6.11 -23.51 0.06
C ASP A 504 -7.17 -23.03 -0.93
N LEU A 505 -7.34 -21.70 -1.01
CA LEU A 505 -8.26 -21.06 -1.94
C LEU A 505 -7.80 -21.16 -3.40
N LEU A 506 -6.55 -21.56 -3.64
CA LEU A 506 -5.89 -21.63 -4.94
C LEU A 506 -5.51 -23.06 -5.36
N ALA A 507 -5.96 -24.10 -4.65
CA ALA A 507 -5.53 -25.50 -4.85
C ALA A 507 -5.62 -26.01 -6.30
N ASN A 508 -6.56 -25.50 -7.09
CA ASN A 508 -6.79 -25.90 -8.48
C ASN A 508 -6.43 -24.79 -9.49
N VAL A 509 -5.60 -23.84 -9.07
CA VAL A 509 -5.23 -22.69 -9.89
C VAL A 509 -3.76 -22.81 -10.29
N ASN A 510 -3.50 -22.88 -11.60
CA ASN A 510 -2.13 -22.85 -12.10
C ASN A 510 -1.59 -21.41 -12.01
N ARG A 511 -0.95 -21.11 -10.89
CA ARG A 511 -0.34 -19.81 -10.57
C ARG A 511 1.17 -19.97 -10.43
N PRO A 512 1.99 -19.13 -11.10
CA PRO A 512 3.43 -19.11 -10.85
C PRO A 512 3.72 -18.61 -9.43
N ASN A 513 4.80 -19.11 -8.83
CA ASN A 513 5.29 -18.60 -7.55
C ASN A 513 5.52 -17.07 -7.61
N LEU A 514 5.34 -16.36 -6.48
CA LEU A 514 5.46 -14.91 -6.42
C LEU A 514 6.76 -14.36 -7.04
N PHE A 515 7.90 -15.05 -6.85
CA PHE A 515 9.21 -14.64 -7.40
C PHE A 515 9.25 -14.79 -8.92
N ILE A 516 8.68 -15.87 -9.44
CA ILE A 516 8.57 -16.11 -10.88
C ILE A 516 7.60 -15.13 -11.52
N ASN A 517 6.45 -14.88 -10.87
CA ASN A 517 5.49 -13.92 -11.37
C ASN A 517 6.12 -12.52 -11.46
N GLU A 518 6.83 -12.10 -10.42
CA GLU A 518 7.57 -10.83 -10.44
C GLU A 518 8.60 -10.80 -11.58
N LEU A 519 9.45 -11.83 -11.70
CA LEU A 519 10.44 -11.93 -12.77
C LEU A 519 9.80 -11.78 -14.16
N ASN A 520 8.69 -12.48 -14.40
CA ASN A 520 7.96 -12.38 -15.67
C ASN A 520 7.43 -10.96 -15.93
N LEU A 521 6.93 -10.26 -14.91
CA LEU A 521 6.50 -8.86 -15.03
C LEU A 521 7.67 -7.96 -15.42
N TYR A 522 8.85 -8.18 -14.85
CA TYR A 522 10.07 -7.43 -15.20
C TYR A 522 10.56 -7.71 -16.61
N VAL A 523 10.55 -8.98 -17.05
CA VAL A 523 10.91 -9.36 -18.43
C VAL A 523 9.93 -8.74 -19.43
N ASP A 524 8.64 -8.76 -19.14
CA ASP A 524 7.61 -8.14 -19.98
C ASP A 524 7.74 -6.62 -20.01
N TYR A 525 8.05 -5.99 -18.87
CA TYR A 525 8.32 -4.56 -18.79
C TYR A 525 9.53 -4.19 -19.66
N LEU A 526 10.66 -4.86 -19.48
CA LEU A 526 11.89 -4.61 -20.23
C LEU A 526 11.66 -4.77 -21.73
N LYS A 527 10.94 -5.81 -22.15
CA LYS A 527 10.58 -6.04 -23.56
C LYS A 527 9.76 -4.87 -24.14
N LYS A 528 8.76 -4.38 -23.40
CA LYS A 528 7.93 -3.25 -23.82
C LYS A 528 8.71 -1.94 -23.85
N ASP A 529 9.53 -1.68 -22.84
CA ASP A 529 10.35 -0.48 -22.73
C ASP A 529 11.40 -0.42 -23.84
N LEU A 530 12.04 -1.56 -24.16
CA LEU A 530 12.94 -1.68 -25.29
C LEU A 530 12.21 -1.39 -26.61
N ALA A 531 11.05 -2.01 -26.83
CA ALA A 531 10.26 -1.83 -28.06
C ALA A 531 9.82 -0.37 -28.28
N ALA A 532 9.42 0.33 -27.22
CA ALA A 532 9.02 1.73 -27.28
C ALA A 532 10.17 2.68 -27.62
N GLN A 533 11.42 2.26 -27.39
CA GLN A 533 12.61 3.11 -27.55
C GLN A 533 13.52 2.68 -28.72
N LEU A 534 13.11 1.72 -29.55
CA LEU A 534 13.90 1.16 -30.66
C LEU A 534 14.39 2.22 -31.66
N ASN A 535 13.57 3.24 -31.94
CA ASN A 535 13.88 4.28 -32.93
C ASN A 535 14.82 5.39 -32.40
N GLU A 536 15.19 5.34 -31.11
CA GLU A 536 15.98 6.37 -30.43
C GLU A 536 17.06 5.77 -29.52
N ILE A 537 17.66 4.62 -29.86
CA ILE A 537 18.68 3.99 -29.02
C ILE A 537 19.96 4.84 -29.05
N SER A 538 20.14 5.66 -28.01
CA SER A 538 21.42 6.28 -27.68
C SER A 538 22.31 5.30 -26.92
N ALA A 539 23.63 5.55 -26.90
CA ALA A 539 24.58 4.79 -26.08
C ALA A 539 24.17 4.73 -24.60
N LYS A 540 23.55 5.80 -24.07
CA LYS A 540 23.03 5.85 -22.70
C LYS A 540 21.87 4.87 -22.48
N LYS A 541 20.92 4.79 -23.43
CA LYS A 541 19.79 3.86 -23.38
C LYS A 541 20.25 2.41 -23.51
N SER A 542 21.20 2.13 -24.40
CA SER A 542 21.81 0.79 -24.52
C SER A 542 22.47 0.35 -23.21
N LYS A 543 23.22 1.24 -22.54
CA LYS A 543 23.81 0.95 -21.22
C LYS A 543 22.74 0.67 -20.15
N TYR A 544 21.64 1.42 -20.14
CA TYR A 544 20.52 1.19 -19.23
C TYR A 544 19.92 -0.21 -19.44
N PHE A 545 19.58 -0.58 -20.69
CA PHE A 545 18.99 -1.89 -20.97
C PHE A 545 19.95 -3.06 -20.70
N SER A 546 21.26 -2.88 -20.96
CA SER A 546 22.28 -3.87 -20.58
C SER A 546 22.30 -4.07 -19.07
N LYS A 547 22.42 -2.98 -18.31
CA LYS A 547 22.43 -3.06 -16.84
C LYS A 547 21.16 -3.73 -16.32
N PHE A 548 20.00 -3.33 -16.82
CA PHE A 548 18.72 -3.92 -16.41
C PHE A 548 18.68 -5.43 -16.68
N LYS A 549 19.13 -5.86 -17.87
CA LYS A 549 19.23 -7.28 -18.21
C LYS A 549 20.20 -8.03 -17.29
N ASP A 550 21.35 -7.45 -17.01
CA ASP A 550 22.38 -8.05 -16.14
C ASP A 550 21.84 -8.23 -14.71
N GLU A 551 21.11 -7.24 -14.17
CA GLU A 551 20.47 -7.35 -12.84
C GLU A 551 19.38 -8.44 -12.82
N LEU A 552 18.59 -8.58 -13.90
CA LEU A 552 17.62 -9.67 -14.00
C LEU A 552 18.29 -11.05 -14.08
N LEU A 553 19.39 -11.18 -14.81
CA LEU A 553 20.18 -12.42 -14.88
C LEU A 553 20.78 -12.77 -13.51
N HIS A 554 21.25 -11.78 -12.76
CA HIS A 554 21.68 -11.97 -11.38
C HIS A 554 20.51 -12.49 -10.53
N GLY A 555 19.34 -11.85 -10.60
CA GLY A 555 18.15 -12.29 -9.88
C GLY A 555 17.71 -13.72 -10.25
N ILE A 556 17.79 -14.10 -11.53
CA ILE A 556 17.54 -15.47 -11.99
C ILE A 556 18.53 -16.47 -11.37
N ASN A 557 19.82 -16.14 -11.36
CA ASN A 557 20.85 -17.00 -10.77
C ASN A 557 20.66 -17.16 -9.27
N TYR A 558 20.31 -16.07 -8.58
CA TYR A 558 19.93 -16.10 -7.17
C TYR A 558 18.74 -17.05 -6.96
N TYR A 559 17.67 -16.95 -7.76
CA TYR A 559 16.52 -17.85 -7.65
C TYR A 559 16.87 -19.30 -7.96
N LYS A 560 17.72 -19.59 -8.95
CA LYS A 560 18.20 -20.96 -9.22
C LYS A 560 18.92 -21.57 -8.01
N ALA A 561 19.71 -20.76 -7.28
CA ALA A 561 20.39 -21.18 -6.06
C ALA A 561 19.44 -21.29 -4.85
N LEU A 562 18.38 -20.48 -4.82
CA LEU A 562 17.37 -20.48 -3.77
C LEU A 562 16.43 -21.68 -3.85
N VAL A 563 16.10 -22.13 -5.06
CA VAL A 563 15.07 -23.15 -5.29
C VAL A 563 15.30 -24.46 -4.51
N PRO A 564 16.53 -25.00 -4.39
CA PRO A 564 16.80 -26.17 -3.54
C PRO A 564 16.50 -25.94 -2.04
N GLU A 565 16.62 -24.70 -1.55
CA GLU A 565 16.33 -24.33 -0.16
C GLU A 565 14.83 -24.11 0.10
N LEU A 566 14.04 -23.99 -0.96
CA LEU A 566 12.58 -24.06 -0.88
C LEU A 566 12.22 -25.49 -0.48
N LYS A 567 12.17 -25.77 0.83
CA LYS A 567 11.68 -27.02 1.43
C LYS A 567 10.18 -27.21 1.20
N TRP A 568 9.75 -27.05 -0.04
CA TRP A 568 8.38 -27.27 -0.47
C TRP A 568 8.11 -28.76 -0.44
N GLN A 569 6.93 -29.13 0.06
CA GLN A 569 6.56 -30.53 0.27
C GLN A 569 6.42 -31.33 -1.04
N ASN A 570 6.54 -30.67 -2.21
CA ASN A 570 6.28 -31.26 -3.52
C ASN A 570 7.44 -31.02 -4.52
N SER A 571 8.11 -32.10 -4.94
CA SER A 571 9.19 -32.07 -5.95
C SER A 571 8.74 -31.55 -7.32
N ILE A 572 7.44 -31.63 -7.63
CA ILE A 572 6.86 -31.14 -8.89
C ILE A 572 6.89 -29.61 -8.93
N ALA A 573 6.53 -28.93 -7.83
CA ALA A 573 6.51 -27.47 -7.77
C ALA A 573 7.91 -26.86 -7.92
N VAL A 574 8.92 -27.52 -7.32
CA VAL A 574 10.34 -27.17 -7.47
C VAL A 574 10.77 -27.31 -8.93
N THR A 575 10.44 -28.43 -9.57
CA THR A 575 10.79 -28.69 -10.98
C THR A 575 10.14 -27.66 -11.91
N GLU A 576 8.86 -27.34 -11.68
CA GLU A 576 8.14 -26.33 -12.45
C GLU A 576 8.77 -24.94 -12.30
N MET A 577 9.15 -24.55 -11.08
CA MET A 577 9.84 -23.27 -10.85
C MET A 577 11.19 -23.21 -11.58
N GLN A 578 11.97 -24.31 -11.60
CA GLN A 578 13.22 -24.38 -12.36
C GLN A 578 13.00 -24.22 -13.86
N ASN A 579 11.97 -24.89 -14.41
CA ASN A 579 11.61 -24.77 -15.82
C ASN A 579 11.19 -23.32 -16.16
N GLN A 580 10.39 -22.68 -15.30
CA GLN A 580 9.97 -21.30 -15.50
C GLN A 580 11.14 -20.31 -15.43
N LEU A 581 12.12 -20.53 -14.54
CA LEU A 581 13.37 -19.74 -14.50
C LEU A 581 14.17 -19.88 -15.80
N LEU A 582 14.31 -21.11 -16.32
CA LEU A 582 15.01 -21.35 -17.59
C LEU A 582 14.29 -20.66 -18.76
N GLN A 583 12.96 -20.72 -18.80
CA GLN A 583 12.17 -20.03 -19.82
C GLN A 583 12.33 -18.51 -19.73
N ALA A 584 12.30 -17.92 -18.53
CA ALA A 584 12.50 -16.50 -18.33
C ALA A 584 13.91 -16.06 -18.78
N GLU A 585 14.93 -16.84 -18.45
CA GLU A 585 16.32 -16.61 -18.89
C GLU A 585 16.45 -16.66 -20.42
N GLN A 586 15.86 -17.66 -21.08
CA GLN A 586 15.85 -17.77 -22.54
C GLN A 586 15.15 -16.57 -23.18
N ARG A 587 13.99 -16.16 -22.66
CA ARG A 587 13.26 -14.97 -23.13
C ARG A 587 14.09 -13.70 -22.99
N LEU A 588 14.77 -13.55 -21.86
CA LEU A 588 15.65 -12.40 -21.58
C LEU A 588 16.88 -12.38 -22.49
N ASN A 589 17.48 -13.54 -22.74
CA ASN A 589 18.62 -13.68 -23.65
C ASN A 589 18.25 -13.42 -25.11
N ALA A 590 17.03 -13.75 -25.52
CA ALA A 590 16.50 -13.46 -26.85
C ALA A 590 16.25 -11.95 -27.10
N LEU A 591 16.22 -11.10 -26.06
CA LEU A 591 16.16 -9.65 -26.24
C LEU A 591 17.47 -9.15 -26.84
N LYS A 592 17.41 -8.71 -28.11
CA LYS A 592 18.52 -8.07 -28.82
C LYS A 592 18.71 -6.66 -28.26
N LEU A 593 19.85 -6.42 -27.60
CA LEU A 593 20.18 -5.14 -26.97
C LEU A 593 21.05 -4.22 -27.85
N SER A 594 21.37 -4.65 -29.08
CA SER A 594 22.28 -3.96 -29.99
C SER A 594 21.56 -3.27 -31.14
N LEU A 595 22.09 -2.10 -31.52
CA LEU A 595 22.01 -1.55 -32.87
C LEU A 595 22.86 -2.45 -33.78
N SER A 596 22.27 -3.45 -34.43
CA SER A 596 22.93 -4.24 -35.47
C SER A 596 21.98 -4.46 -36.64
#